data_AF-A0A954WM99-F1
#
_entry.id   AF-A0A954WM99-F1
#
_cell.length_a   1.000
_cell.length_b   1.000
_cell.length_c   1.000
_cell.angle_alpha   90.00
_cell.angle_beta   90.00
_cell.angle_gamma   90.00
#
_symmetry.space_group_name_H-M   'P 1'
#
loop_
_entity.id
_entity.type
_entity.pdbx_description
1 polymer ?
#
loop_
_entity_poly.entity_id
_entity_poly.type
_entity_poly.pdbx_seq_one_letter_code
_entity_poly.pdbx_strand_id
1 'polypeptide(L)'
;MIQNLTTSYLLTSELKITAQRLTDIVLETLPNETFFQQLCQLIRQHNDLLEQITARSRTSSFTGELATHDAARDEAFVALRDYAKAISGRPSASLSQAGSLITRLIETRGVSLHRLGYAQQSAALNELLDDLSTPESQQAIETIHAEEWIDELRESHHAFEATFQEKVNAESQDDLPQVKPVRKAVSDRLSTLVSSLNALQEISIGSENETVVNQLAANVDEIISEILIPARARRTRHESATAIESELENQAIAAV
;
A
#
# COMPACT_ATOMS: atom_id res chain seq x y z
N MET A 1 -14.15 21.07 27.64
CA MET A 1 -14.26 19.60 27.78
C MET A 1 -14.30 19.03 26.39
N ILE A 2 -13.32 18.18 26.08
CA ILE A 2 -13.14 17.51 24.80
C ILE A 2 -14.23 16.44 24.64
N GLN A 3 -14.82 16.37 23.45
CA GLN A 3 -15.85 15.40 23.09
C GLN A 3 -15.33 13.95 23.13
N ASN A 4 -16.25 13.00 23.32
CA ASN A 4 -15.90 11.58 23.36
C ASN A 4 -15.50 11.05 21.97
N LEU A 5 -14.27 10.55 21.86
CA LEU A 5 -13.79 9.84 20.68
C LEU A 5 -14.37 8.41 20.60
N THR A 6 -15.45 8.25 19.84
CA THR A 6 -16.09 6.93 19.62
C THR A 6 -15.35 6.11 18.55
N THR A 7 -14.22 5.51 18.94
CA THR A 7 -13.33 4.73 18.04
C THR A 7 -13.99 3.50 17.39
N SER A 8 -15.11 3.01 17.93
CA SER A 8 -15.87 1.89 17.37
C SER A 8 -16.54 2.21 16.04
N TYR A 9 -16.69 3.50 15.69
CA TYR A 9 -17.31 3.93 14.43
C TYR A 9 -16.28 4.10 13.31
N LEU A 10 -14.99 4.09 13.67
CA LEU A 10 -13.90 4.38 12.77
C LEU A 10 -13.47 3.12 12.00
N LEU A 11 -13.18 3.30 10.71
CA LEU A 11 -12.40 2.35 9.95
C LEU A 11 -10.99 2.26 10.53
N THR A 12 -10.28 1.16 10.25
CA THR A 12 -8.89 1.01 10.72
C THR A 12 -7.99 2.11 10.16
N SER A 13 -8.16 2.53 8.91
CA SER A 13 -7.44 3.67 8.32
C SER A 13 -7.70 4.99 9.04
N GLU A 14 -8.95 5.28 9.39
CA GLU A 14 -9.33 6.50 10.10
C GLU A 14 -8.82 6.51 11.53
N LEU A 15 -8.83 5.36 12.22
CA LEU A 15 -8.23 5.22 13.54
C LEU A 15 -6.74 5.56 13.48
N LYS A 16 -6.02 5.09 12.45
CA LYS A 16 -4.59 5.39 12.27
C LYS A 16 -4.33 6.87 12.03
N ILE A 17 -5.12 7.51 11.17
CA ILE A 17 -5.04 8.96 10.91
C ILE A 17 -5.34 9.75 12.19
N THR A 18 -6.37 9.35 12.95
CA THR A 18 -6.73 9.98 14.22
C THR A 18 -5.56 9.89 15.20
N ALA A 19 -4.96 8.70 15.36
CA ALA A 19 -3.85 8.48 16.26
C ALA A 19 -2.66 9.38 15.90
N GLN A 20 -2.31 9.45 14.62
CA GLN A 20 -1.24 10.31 14.14
C GLN A 20 -1.51 11.79 14.48
N ARG A 21 -2.63 12.34 13.99
CA ARG A 21 -3.00 13.76 14.16
C ARG A 21 -3.07 14.17 15.62
N LEU A 22 -3.67 13.34 16.49
CA LEU A 22 -3.78 13.65 17.92
C LEU A 22 -2.42 13.61 18.63
N THR A 23 -1.55 12.67 18.30
CA THR A 23 -0.20 12.67 18.90
C THR A 23 0.65 13.83 18.43
N ASP A 24 0.51 14.25 17.17
CA ASP A 24 1.25 15.38 16.60
C ASP A 24 0.91 16.69 17.32
N ILE A 25 -0.39 17.02 17.41
CA ILE A 25 -0.82 18.28 18.03
C ILE A 25 -0.48 18.35 19.53
N VAL A 26 -0.58 17.21 20.24
CA VAL A 26 -0.24 17.13 21.65
C VAL A 26 1.26 17.34 21.87
N LEU A 27 2.11 16.72 21.06
CA LEU A 27 3.56 16.87 21.18
C LEU A 27 4.06 18.24 20.71
N GLU A 28 3.39 18.86 19.74
CA GLU A 28 3.67 20.23 19.32
C GLU A 28 3.32 21.23 20.42
N THR A 29 2.19 21.04 21.10
CA THR A 29 1.68 21.99 22.10
C THR A 29 2.28 21.78 23.49
N LEU A 30 2.56 20.53 23.87
CA LEU A 30 3.11 20.15 25.17
C LEU A 30 4.45 19.41 25.02
N PRO A 31 5.47 20.02 24.38
CA PRO A 31 6.70 19.32 24.01
C PRO A 31 7.55 18.90 25.21
N ASN A 32 7.35 19.50 26.39
CA ASN A 32 8.14 19.24 27.59
C ASN A 32 7.41 18.39 28.64
N GLU A 33 6.15 18.02 28.40
CA GLU A 33 5.35 17.25 29.35
C GLU A 33 5.64 15.75 29.23
N THR A 34 6.47 15.21 30.12
CA THR A 34 6.97 13.82 30.06
C THR A 34 5.85 12.77 29.99
N PHE A 35 4.75 12.99 30.72
CA PHE A 35 3.60 12.08 30.68
C PHE A 35 3.01 11.99 29.27
N PHE A 36 2.77 13.12 28.63
CA PHE A 36 2.19 13.16 27.28
C PHE A 36 3.18 12.68 26.22
N GLN A 37 4.48 12.94 26.39
CA GLN A 37 5.53 12.36 25.55
C GLN A 37 5.48 10.83 25.55
N GLN A 38 5.48 10.21 26.73
CA GLN A 38 5.45 8.76 26.87
C GLN A 38 4.16 8.15 26.32
N LEU A 39 3.01 8.76 26.62
CA LEU A 39 1.72 8.28 26.14
C LEU A 39 1.62 8.37 24.60
N CYS A 40 2.03 9.49 24.01
CA CYS A 40 2.02 9.68 22.56
C CYS A 40 2.99 8.74 21.85
N GLN A 41 4.19 8.52 22.41
CA GLN A 41 5.14 7.55 21.86
C GLN A 41 4.54 6.13 21.84
N LEU A 42 3.87 5.75 22.93
CA LEU A 42 3.26 4.42 23.03
C LEU A 42 2.07 4.25 22.07
N ILE A 43 1.30 5.31 21.82
CA ILE A 43 0.25 5.34 20.79
C ILE A 43 0.87 5.16 19.41
N ARG A 44 1.90 5.95 19.06
CA ARG A 44 2.59 5.86 17.77
C ARG A 44 3.15 4.45 17.51
N GLN A 45 3.81 3.85 18.50
CA GLN A 45 4.30 2.46 18.39
C GLN A 45 3.20 1.44 18.06
N HIS A 46 2.04 1.52 18.71
CA HIS A 46 0.92 0.63 18.40
C HIS A 46 0.26 0.97 17.06
N ASN A 47 0.31 2.23 16.65
CA ASN A 47 -0.20 2.69 15.36
C ASN A 47 0.67 2.17 14.20
N ASP A 48 1.98 2.23 14.34
CA ASP A 48 2.95 1.68 13.39
C ASP A 48 2.78 0.16 13.28
N LEU A 49 2.59 -0.53 14.41
CA LEU A 49 2.27 -1.96 14.41
C LEU A 49 0.96 -2.26 13.67
N LEU A 50 -0.07 -1.41 13.86
CA LEU A 50 -1.35 -1.53 13.18
C LEU A 50 -1.22 -1.29 11.66
N GLU A 51 -0.38 -0.35 11.24
CA GLU A 51 0.01 -0.12 9.84
C GLU A 51 0.57 -1.41 9.23
N GLN A 52 1.57 -2.01 9.88
CA GLN A 52 2.27 -3.20 9.39
C GLN A 52 1.32 -4.41 9.28
N ILE A 53 0.55 -4.73 10.33
CA ILE A 53 -0.35 -5.91 10.32
C ILE A 53 -1.53 -5.77 9.37
N THR A 54 -1.94 -4.56 9.01
CA THR A 54 -3.02 -4.37 8.04
C THR A 54 -2.54 -4.55 6.60
N ALA A 55 -1.24 -4.35 6.35
CA ALA A 55 -0.61 -4.72 5.07
C ALA A 55 -0.60 -6.25 4.84
N ARG A 56 -0.50 -7.06 5.92
CA ARG A 56 -0.52 -8.54 5.87
C ARG A 56 -1.75 -9.16 5.21
N SER A 57 -2.93 -8.53 5.27
CA SER A 57 -4.16 -9.10 4.70
C SER A 57 -4.15 -9.21 3.16
N ARG A 58 -3.07 -8.78 2.50
CA ARG A 58 -2.83 -8.89 1.05
C ARG A 58 -2.04 -10.14 0.63
N THR A 59 -1.54 -10.96 1.55
CA THR A 59 -0.63 -12.06 1.16
C THR A 59 -1.25 -13.14 0.26
N SER A 60 -2.57 -13.38 0.35
CA SER A 60 -3.27 -14.29 -0.56
C SER A 60 -3.62 -13.68 -1.92
N SER A 61 -3.61 -12.35 -2.07
CA SER A 61 -3.80 -11.70 -3.38
C SER A 61 -2.52 -11.67 -4.20
N PHE A 62 -1.35 -11.59 -3.57
CA PHE A 62 -0.07 -11.53 -4.28
C PHE A 62 0.24 -12.77 -5.11
N THR A 63 -0.18 -13.97 -4.71
CA THR A 63 0.12 -15.19 -5.47
C THR A 63 -0.57 -15.20 -6.84
N GLY A 64 -1.84 -14.79 -6.91
CA GLY A 64 -2.57 -14.70 -8.17
C GLY A 64 -2.11 -13.53 -9.04
N GLU A 65 -1.82 -12.38 -8.42
CA GLU A 65 -1.31 -11.20 -9.11
C GLU A 65 0.10 -11.42 -9.68
N LEU A 66 1.01 -12.04 -8.90
CA LEU A 66 2.33 -12.43 -9.39
C LEU A 66 2.25 -13.42 -10.54
N ALA A 67 1.39 -14.43 -10.47
CA ALA A 67 1.23 -15.38 -11.56
C ALA A 67 0.73 -14.69 -12.85
N THR A 68 -0.12 -13.67 -12.71
CA THR A 68 -0.63 -12.90 -13.85
C THR A 68 0.47 -12.03 -14.46
N HIS A 69 1.23 -11.30 -13.64
CA HIS A 69 2.35 -10.48 -14.12
C HIS A 69 3.49 -11.31 -14.69
N ASP A 70 3.77 -12.47 -14.10
CA ASP A 70 4.75 -13.43 -14.60
C ASP A 70 4.37 -13.96 -15.98
N ALA A 71 3.10 -14.35 -16.18
CA ALA A 71 2.61 -14.79 -17.49
C ALA A 71 2.73 -13.68 -18.55
N ALA A 72 2.34 -12.44 -18.22
CA ALA A 72 2.46 -11.30 -19.14
C ALA A 72 3.93 -11.01 -19.51
N ARG A 73 4.83 -11.11 -18.53
CA ARG A 73 6.28 -10.96 -18.73
C ARG A 73 6.86 -12.05 -19.61
N ASP A 74 6.45 -13.29 -19.40
CA ASP A 74 6.85 -14.44 -20.22
C ASP A 74 6.38 -14.29 -21.67
N GLU A 75 5.13 -13.87 -21.87
CA GLU A 75 4.56 -13.62 -23.19
C GLU A 75 5.32 -12.51 -23.92
N ALA A 76 5.58 -11.37 -23.27
CA ALA A 76 6.34 -10.27 -23.85
C ALA A 76 7.77 -10.68 -24.25
N PHE A 77 8.46 -11.45 -23.39
CA PHE A 77 9.79 -11.96 -23.70
C PHE A 77 9.78 -12.91 -24.91
N VAL A 78 8.83 -13.85 -24.94
CA VAL A 78 8.68 -14.81 -26.05
C VAL A 78 8.37 -14.09 -27.35
N ALA A 79 7.50 -13.08 -27.30
CA ALA A 79 7.13 -12.29 -28.47
C ALA A 79 8.33 -11.54 -29.06
N LEU A 80 9.10 -10.81 -28.23
CA LEU A 80 10.33 -10.13 -28.66
C LEU A 80 11.34 -11.10 -29.28
N ARG A 81 11.56 -12.26 -28.64
CA ARG A 81 12.49 -13.30 -29.11
C ARG A 81 12.08 -13.82 -30.49
N ASP A 82 10.82 -14.18 -30.63
CA ASP A 82 10.32 -14.80 -31.86
C ASP A 82 10.28 -13.76 -33.00
N TYR A 83 9.96 -12.51 -32.68
CA TYR A 83 10.04 -11.38 -33.59
C TYR A 83 11.46 -11.16 -34.12
N ALA A 84 12.45 -11.00 -33.23
CA ALA A 84 13.85 -10.80 -33.62
C ALA A 84 14.38 -11.94 -34.49
N LYS A 85 14.00 -13.18 -34.15
CA LYS A 85 14.36 -14.37 -34.92
C LYS A 85 13.69 -14.42 -36.29
N ALA A 86 12.45 -13.95 -36.42
CA ALA A 86 11.79 -13.87 -37.72
C ALA A 86 12.47 -12.81 -38.62
N ILE A 87 12.85 -11.67 -38.05
CA ILE A 87 13.53 -10.59 -38.79
C ILE A 87 14.94 -11.00 -39.22
N SER A 88 15.67 -11.78 -38.42
CA SER A 88 17.01 -12.26 -38.78
C SER A 88 17.03 -13.10 -40.08
N GLY A 89 15.92 -13.76 -40.41
CA GLY A 89 15.76 -14.54 -41.64
C GLY A 89 15.34 -13.75 -42.89
N ARG A 90 15.17 -12.42 -42.78
CA ARG A 90 14.73 -11.57 -43.91
C ARG A 90 15.85 -11.44 -44.96
N PRO A 91 15.52 -11.33 -46.26
CA PRO A 91 16.53 -11.15 -47.32
C PRO A 91 17.31 -9.83 -47.26
N SER A 92 16.77 -8.80 -46.59
CA SER A 92 17.45 -7.52 -46.43
C SER A 92 18.63 -7.68 -45.47
N ALA A 93 19.84 -7.35 -45.94
CA ALA A 93 21.05 -7.45 -45.13
C ALA A 93 20.98 -6.60 -43.86
N SER A 94 20.41 -5.38 -43.94
CA SER A 94 20.29 -4.50 -42.76
C SER A 94 19.35 -5.10 -41.70
N LEU A 95 18.17 -5.58 -42.13
CA LEU A 95 17.20 -6.22 -41.23
C LEU A 95 17.75 -7.52 -40.65
N SER A 96 18.37 -8.35 -41.49
CA SER A 96 18.93 -9.64 -41.07
C SER A 96 20.03 -9.46 -40.02
N GLN A 97 20.95 -8.50 -40.24
CA GLN A 97 22.03 -8.21 -39.30
C GLN A 97 21.50 -7.65 -37.98
N ALA A 98 20.57 -6.68 -38.03
CA ALA A 98 19.97 -6.10 -36.84
C ALA A 98 19.16 -7.13 -36.03
N GLY A 99 18.31 -7.93 -36.70
CA GLY A 99 17.58 -9.02 -36.04
C GLY A 99 18.50 -10.10 -35.46
N SER A 100 19.62 -10.40 -36.13
CA SER A 100 20.62 -11.35 -35.63
C SER A 100 21.36 -10.83 -34.39
N LEU A 101 21.64 -9.53 -34.31
CA LEU A 101 22.23 -8.90 -33.14
C LEU A 101 21.33 -9.11 -31.92
N ILE A 102 20.05 -8.71 -32.02
CA ILE A 102 19.08 -8.85 -30.93
C ILE A 102 18.87 -10.31 -30.54
N THR A 103 18.76 -11.21 -31.53
CA THR A 103 18.66 -12.66 -31.29
C THR A 103 19.86 -13.17 -30.47
N ARG A 104 21.08 -12.74 -30.80
CA ARG A 104 22.29 -13.15 -30.09
C ARG A 104 22.35 -12.64 -28.65
N LEU A 105 21.89 -11.41 -28.39
CA LEU A 105 21.79 -10.88 -27.03
C LEU A 105 20.84 -11.75 -26.18
N ILE A 106 19.67 -12.09 -26.73
CA ILE A 106 18.71 -12.98 -26.08
C ILE A 106 19.31 -14.38 -25.85
N GLU A 107 20.02 -14.94 -26.83
CA GLU A 107 20.69 -16.24 -26.70
C GLU A 107 21.77 -16.23 -25.60
N THR A 108 22.49 -15.13 -25.45
CA THR A 108 23.54 -14.95 -24.43
C THR A 108 22.96 -14.97 -23.02
N ARG A 109 21.78 -14.37 -22.81
CA ARG A 109 21.07 -14.36 -21.53
C ARG A 109 20.26 -15.63 -21.28
N GLY A 110 19.92 -16.35 -22.33
CA GLY A 110 19.29 -17.66 -22.29
C GLY A 110 17.95 -17.68 -23.01
N VAL A 111 17.86 -18.48 -24.08
CA VAL A 111 16.66 -18.63 -24.93
C VAL A 111 15.38 -19.05 -24.18
N SER A 112 15.53 -19.63 -22.99
CA SER A 112 14.44 -20.09 -22.12
C SER A 112 14.44 -19.38 -20.76
N LEU A 113 14.94 -18.14 -20.69
CA LEU A 113 14.99 -17.42 -19.41
C LEU A 113 13.61 -17.21 -18.77
N HIS A 114 12.54 -17.15 -19.57
CA HIS A 114 11.13 -17.14 -19.13
C HIS A 114 10.71 -18.39 -18.34
N ARG A 115 11.53 -19.46 -18.31
CA ARG A 115 11.24 -20.68 -17.54
C ARG A 115 12.05 -20.76 -16.25
N LEU A 116 12.86 -19.76 -15.96
CA LEU A 116 13.67 -19.72 -14.75
C LEU A 116 12.78 -19.38 -13.54
N GLY A 117 13.29 -19.65 -12.34
CA GLY A 117 12.63 -19.12 -11.14
C GLY A 117 12.68 -17.59 -11.13
N TYR A 118 11.69 -16.96 -10.50
CA TYR A 118 11.49 -15.50 -10.50
C TYR A 118 12.75 -14.66 -10.31
N ALA A 119 13.56 -14.96 -9.30
CA ALA A 119 14.78 -14.20 -9.03
C ALA A 119 15.83 -14.33 -10.16
N GLN A 120 15.96 -15.53 -10.74
CA GLN A 120 16.90 -15.78 -11.83
C GLN A 120 16.40 -15.15 -13.14
N GLN A 121 15.11 -15.24 -13.42
CA GLN A 121 14.50 -14.57 -14.57
C GLN A 121 14.64 -13.05 -14.48
N SER A 122 14.35 -12.45 -13.32
CA SER A 122 14.48 -11.00 -13.14
C SER A 122 15.93 -10.52 -13.32
N ALA A 123 16.90 -11.26 -12.79
CA ALA A 123 18.32 -10.94 -13.00
C ALA A 123 18.68 -10.99 -14.49
N ALA A 124 18.28 -12.06 -15.19
CA ALA A 124 18.55 -12.22 -16.62
C ALA A 124 17.86 -11.15 -17.49
N LEU A 125 16.63 -10.74 -17.13
CA LEU A 125 15.90 -9.69 -17.85
C LEU A 125 16.51 -8.30 -17.62
N ASN A 126 16.94 -7.98 -16.41
CA ASN A 126 17.65 -6.71 -16.15
C ASN A 126 18.93 -6.62 -17.00
N GLU A 127 19.74 -7.68 -17.01
CA GLU A 127 20.93 -7.72 -17.86
C GLU A 127 20.61 -7.64 -19.36
N LEU A 128 19.52 -8.28 -19.81
CA LEU A 128 19.08 -8.19 -21.20
C LEU A 128 18.64 -6.76 -21.56
N LEU A 129 17.85 -6.10 -20.70
CA LEU A 129 17.41 -4.72 -20.90
C LEU A 129 18.58 -3.74 -20.91
N ASP A 130 19.62 -3.99 -20.09
CA ASP A 130 20.86 -3.22 -20.11
C ASP A 130 21.62 -3.39 -21.44
N ASP A 131 21.77 -4.64 -21.92
CA ASP A 131 22.40 -4.92 -23.21
C ASP A 131 21.65 -4.21 -24.37
N LEU A 132 20.31 -4.27 -24.33
CA LEU A 132 19.43 -3.65 -25.33
C LEU A 132 19.50 -2.11 -25.30
N SER A 133 19.97 -1.52 -24.21
CA SER A 133 20.12 -0.06 -24.06
C SER A 133 21.43 0.49 -24.63
N THR A 134 22.33 -0.39 -25.11
CA THR A 134 23.58 0.05 -25.76
C THR A 134 23.31 0.77 -27.09
N PRO A 135 24.15 1.74 -27.51
CA PRO A 135 23.93 2.48 -28.76
C PRO A 135 23.81 1.59 -30.01
N GLU A 136 24.59 0.51 -30.08
CA GLU A 136 24.53 -0.48 -31.17
C GLU A 136 23.19 -1.21 -31.18
N SER A 137 22.70 -1.61 -30.00
CA SER A 137 21.41 -2.29 -29.87
C SER A 137 20.25 -1.37 -30.17
N GLN A 138 20.29 -0.11 -29.73
CA GLN A 138 19.27 0.89 -30.04
C GLN A 138 19.18 1.15 -31.55
N GLN A 139 20.31 1.26 -32.24
CA GLN A 139 20.31 1.38 -33.70
C GLN A 139 19.71 0.13 -34.38
N ALA A 140 19.97 -1.07 -33.86
CA ALA A 140 19.38 -2.29 -34.37
C ALA A 140 17.87 -2.37 -34.10
N ILE A 141 17.40 -1.93 -32.92
CA ILE A 141 15.99 -1.83 -32.54
C ILE A 141 15.26 -0.89 -33.51
N GLU A 142 15.79 0.31 -33.76
CA GLU A 142 15.23 1.26 -34.73
C GLU A 142 15.18 0.68 -36.15
N THR A 143 16.23 -0.05 -36.55
CA THR A 143 16.33 -0.66 -37.89
C THR A 143 15.25 -1.70 -38.13
N ILE A 144 14.88 -2.47 -37.10
CA ILE A 144 13.86 -3.51 -37.22
C ILE A 144 12.47 -3.03 -36.81
N HIS A 145 12.34 -1.89 -36.13
CA HIS A 145 11.11 -1.39 -35.49
C HIS A 145 10.66 -2.27 -34.32
N ALA A 146 11.58 -2.51 -33.36
CA ALA A 146 11.32 -3.34 -32.19
C ALA A 146 10.88 -2.58 -30.93
N GLU A 147 10.71 -1.26 -30.99
CA GLU A 147 10.51 -0.39 -29.82
C GLU A 147 9.32 -0.83 -28.96
N GLU A 148 8.17 -1.10 -29.58
CA GLU A 148 6.95 -1.53 -28.89
C GLU A 148 7.15 -2.84 -28.10
N TRP A 149 7.83 -3.83 -28.69
CA TRP A 149 8.11 -5.11 -28.01
C TRP A 149 9.03 -4.95 -26.81
N ILE A 150 9.98 -4.01 -26.88
CA ILE A 150 10.92 -3.71 -25.81
C ILE A 150 10.20 -2.98 -24.68
N ASP A 151 9.31 -2.05 -25.02
CA ASP A 151 8.50 -1.33 -24.05
C ASP A 151 7.53 -2.26 -23.33
N GLU A 152 6.84 -3.15 -24.05
CA GLU A 152 5.98 -4.20 -23.46
C GLU A 152 6.76 -5.10 -22.48
N LEU A 153 7.97 -5.54 -22.86
CA LEU A 153 8.82 -6.35 -21.98
C LEU A 153 9.24 -5.56 -20.73
N ARG A 154 9.60 -4.29 -20.89
CA ARG A 154 10.03 -3.43 -19.77
C ARG A 154 8.88 -3.18 -18.80
N GLU A 155 7.69 -2.86 -19.32
CA GLU A 155 6.50 -2.59 -18.50
C GLU A 155 6.04 -3.83 -17.74
N SER A 156 5.94 -4.97 -18.43
CA SER A 156 5.54 -6.24 -17.79
C SER A 156 6.56 -6.71 -16.74
N HIS A 157 7.86 -6.54 -17.00
CA HIS A 157 8.92 -6.86 -16.04
C HIS A 157 8.89 -5.94 -14.82
N HIS A 158 8.73 -4.63 -15.01
CA HIS A 158 8.61 -3.67 -13.90
C HIS A 158 7.35 -3.93 -13.06
N ALA A 159 6.22 -4.25 -13.68
CA ALA A 159 4.99 -4.62 -12.97
C ALA A 159 5.22 -5.85 -12.08
N PHE A 160 5.88 -6.89 -12.62
CA PHE A 160 6.24 -8.06 -11.83
C PHE A 160 7.17 -7.71 -10.65
N GLU A 161 8.24 -6.94 -10.88
CA GLU A 161 9.20 -6.57 -9.83
C GLU A 161 8.54 -5.76 -8.72
N ALA A 162 7.63 -4.85 -9.05
CA ALA A 162 6.86 -4.09 -8.07
C ALA A 162 6.04 -5.01 -7.16
N THR A 163 5.22 -5.90 -7.72
CA THR A 163 4.42 -6.85 -6.93
C THR A 163 5.30 -7.81 -6.14
N PHE A 164 6.42 -8.26 -6.69
CA PHE A 164 7.34 -9.18 -6.03
C PHE A 164 8.00 -8.51 -4.81
N GLN A 165 8.41 -7.24 -4.94
CA GLN A 165 8.96 -6.48 -3.83
C GLN A 165 7.92 -6.21 -2.74
N GLU A 166 6.67 -5.92 -3.11
CA GLU A 166 5.56 -5.79 -2.16
C GLU A 166 5.34 -7.07 -1.37
N LYS A 167 5.37 -8.24 -2.03
CA LYS A 167 5.28 -9.55 -1.38
C LYS A 167 6.42 -9.77 -0.38
N VAL A 168 7.67 -9.51 -0.78
CA VAL A 168 8.84 -9.68 0.12
C VAL A 168 8.74 -8.76 1.35
N ASN A 169 8.29 -7.52 1.15
CA ASN A 169 8.05 -6.57 2.23
C ASN A 169 6.91 -7.02 3.16
N ALA A 170 5.91 -7.74 2.64
CA ALA A 170 4.81 -8.30 3.42
C ALA A 170 5.21 -9.60 4.17
N GLU A 171 6.02 -10.47 3.56
CA GLU A 171 6.47 -11.74 4.15
C GLU A 171 7.54 -11.55 5.23
N SER A 172 8.35 -10.50 5.17
CA SER A 172 9.32 -10.15 6.22
C SER A 172 8.68 -9.71 7.56
N GLN A 173 7.35 -9.77 7.66
CA GLN A 173 6.54 -9.37 8.81
C GLN A 173 5.83 -10.56 9.52
N ASP A 174 6.33 -11.79 9.36
CA ASP A 174 5.63 -13.02 9.79
C ASP A 174 5.40 -13.19 11.31
N ASP A 175 6.10 -12.44 12.17
CA ASP A 175 5.93 -12.46 13.64
C ASP A 175 4.85 -11.49 14.16
N LEU A 176 4.14 -10.77 13.29
CA LEU A 176 3.24 -9.73 13.75
C LEU A 176 1.88 -10.25 14.29
N PRO A 177 1.34 -9.63 15.37
CA PRO A 177 0.10 -10.04 16.02
C PRO A 177 -1.16 -9.80 15.16
N GLN A 178 -2.30 -10.35 15.62
CA GLN A 178 -3.60 -10.18 14.97
C GLN A 178 -4.06 -8.71 14.95
N VAL A 179 -4.80 -8.30 13.91
CA VAL A 179 -5.30 -6.91 13.74
C VAL A 179 -6.18 -6.44 14.89
N LYS A 180 -7.13 -7.29 15.32
CA LYS A 180 -8.15 -6.96 16.33
C LYS A 180 -7.55 -6.51 17.68
N PRO A 181 -6.62 -7.24 18.32
CA PRO A 181 -6.03 -6.81 19.59
C PRO A 181 -5.20 -5.52 19.46
N VAL A 182 -4.45 -5.32 18.38
CA VAL A 182 -3.65 -4.08 18.19
C VAL A 182 -4.56 -2.88 17.95
N ARG A 183 -5.60 -3.02 17.12
CA ARG A 183 -6.62 -1.97 16.91
C ARG A 183 -7.29 -1.57 18.23
N LYS A 184 -7.59 -2.54 19.09
CA LYS A 184 -8.14 -2.28 20.42
C LYS A 184 -7.14 -1.50 21.28
N ALA A 185 -5.87 -1.91 21.30
CA ALA A 185 -4.84 -1.20 22.07
C ALA A 185 -4.68 0.27 21.64
N VAL A 186 -4.69 0.57 20.33
CA VAL A 186 -4.69 1.97 19.84
C VAL A 186 -5.94 2.71 20.33
N SER A 187 -7.12 2.08 20.21
CA SER A 187 -8.39 2.68 20.64
C SER A 187 -8.41 3.03 22.13
N ASP A 188 -8.00 2.09 22.98
CA ASP A 188 -7.97 2.25 24.43
C ASP A 188 -6.98 3.37 24.82
N ARG A 189 -5.82 3.45 24.16
CA ARG A 189 -4.82 4.49 24.44
C ARG A 189 -5.25 5.88 23.99
N LEU A 190 -5.96 6.00 22.86
CA LEU A 190 -6.54 7.29 22.46
C LEU A 190 -7.63 7.74 23.43
N SER A 191 -8.43 6.81 23.96
CA SER A 191 -9.37 7.13 25.03
C SER A 191 -8.63 7.66 26.26
N THR A 192 -7.54 7.02 26.67
CA THR A 192 -6.69 7.50 27.78
C THR A 192 -6.15 8.90 27.49
N LEU A 193 -5.64 9.16 26.28
CA LEU A 193 -5.12 10.48 25.89
C LEU A 193 -6.18 11.57 26.03
N VAL A 194 -7.38 11.35 25.49
CA VAL A 194 -8.49 12.32 25.58
C VAL A 194 -8.92 12.54 27.05
N SER A 195 -9.01 11.47 27.85
CA SER A 195 -9.32 11.59 29.28
C SER A 195 -8.24 12.36 30.05
N SER A 196 -6.96 12.13 29.76
CA SER A 196 -5.85 12.86 30.38
C SER A 196 -5.81 14.34 29.99
N LEU A 197 -6.15 14.68 28.74
CA LEU A 197 -6.25 16.07 28.30
C LEU A 197 -7.42 16.80 28.97
N ASN A 198 -8.56 16.14 29.16
CA ASN A 198 -9.68 16.69 29.94
C ASN A 198 -9.27 16.96 31.40
N ALA A 199 -8.57 16.02 32.03
CA ALA A 199 -8.05 16.23 33.39
C ALA A 199 -7.05 17.39 33.45
N LEU A 200 -6.16 17.51 32.46
CA LEU A 200 -5.22 18.63 32.36
C LEU A 200 -5.96 19.96 32.23
N GLN A 201 -7.03 20.01 31.43
CA GLN A 201 -7.86 21.21 31.27
C GLN A 201 -8.49 21.65 32.60
N GLU A 202 -9.02 20.71 33.39
CA GLU A 202 -9.61 21.02 34.71
C GLU A 202 -8.56 21.53 35.71
N ILE A 203 -7.37 20.93 35.74
CA ILE A 203 -6.29 21.30 36.68
C ILE A 203 -5.67 22.64 36.30
N SER A 204 -5.70 23.01 35.01
CA SER A 204 -5.05 24.23 34.50
C SER A 204 -5.85 25.51 34.73
N ILE A 205 -7.07 25.43 35.27
CA ILE A 205 -7.93 26.60 35.52
C ILE A 205 -7.24 27.56 36.50
N GLY A 206 -7.05 28.82 36.10
CA GLY A 206 -6.37 29.86 36.87
C GLY A 206 -4.83 29.77 36.85
N SER A 207 -4.26 28.85 36.06
CA SER A 207 -2.80 28.75 35.86
C SER A 207 -2.32 29.59 34.68
N GLU A 208 -1.02 29.83 34.60
CA GLU A 208 -0.39 30.53 33.46
C GLU A 208 -0.55 29.76 32.12
N ASN A 209 -0.81 28.45 32.19
CA ASN A 209 -0.94 27.58 31.02
C ASN A 209 -2.40 27.40 30.54
N GLU A 210 -3.38 28.00 31.22
CA GLU A 210 -4.81 27.82 30.94
C GLU A 210 -5.16 28.05 29.46
N THR A 211 -4.68 29.16 28.88
CA THR A 211 -4.95 29.52 27.47
C THR A 211 -4.39 28.49 26.50
N VAL A 212 -3.17 28.00 26.74
CA VAL A 212 -2.51 27.01 25.89
C VAL A 212 -3.24 25.67 25.95
N VAL A 213 -3.60 25.23 27.15
CA VAL A 213 -4.33 23.96 27.36
C VAL A 213 -5.74 24.03 26.76
N ASN A 214 -6.43 25.17 26.87
CA ASN A 214 -7.73 25.37 26.24
C ASN A 214 -7.64 25.37 24.70
N GLN A 215 -6.60 25.96 24.13
CA GLN A 215 -6.37 25.90 22.68
C GLN A 215 -6.09 24.47 22.21
N LEU A 216 -5.27 23.71 22.94
CA LEU A 216 -5.03 22.30 22.64
C LEU A 216 -6.34 21.49 22.66
N ALA A 217 -7.17 21.69 23.69
CA ALA A 217 -8.46 21.02 23.80
C ALA A 217 -9.37 21.33 22.59
N ALA A 218 -9.42 22.60 22.15
CA ALA A 218 -10.17 23.01 20.97
C ALA A 218 -9.66 22.35 19.67
N ASN A 219 -8.33 22.30 19.47
CA ASN A 219 -7.72 21.67 18.30
C ASN A 219 -8.00 20.15 18.28
N VAL A 220 -7.93 19.49 19.45
CA VAL A 220 -8.26 18.07 19.58
C VAL A 220 -9.75 17.83 19.28
N ASP A 221 -10.64 18.69 19.75
CA ASP A 221 -12.07 18.62 19.46
C ASP A 221 -12.39 18.77 17.98
N GLU A 222 -11.68 19.66 17.28
CA GLU A 222 -11.81 19.84 15.85
C GLU A 222 -11.40 18.56 15.09
N ILE A 223 -10.23 18.00 15.40
CA ILE A 223 -9.75 16.74 14.79
C ILE A 223 -10.76 15.61 15.02
N ILE A 224 -11.29 15.47 16.24
CA ILE A 224 -12.28 14.43 16.55
C ILE A 224 -13.57 14.67 15.74
N SER A 225 -14.02 15.92 15.61
CA SER A 225 -15.24 16.26 14.86
C SER A 225 -15.11 15.90 13.39
N GLU A 226 -14.01 16.32 12.75
CA GLU A 226 -13.75 16.06 11.34
C GLU A 226 -13.78 14.58 10.99
N ILE A 227 -13.30 13.73 11.90
CA ILE A 227 -13.24 12.28 11.69
C ILE A 227 -14.59 11.60 12.04
N LEU A 228 -15.26 12.03 13.11
CA LEU A 228 -16.50 11.40 13.55
C LEU A 228 -17.73 11.76 12.72
N ILE A 229 -17.81 12.97 12.14
CA ILE A 229 -18.94 13.38 11.28
C ILE A 229 -19.17 12.38 10.13
N PRO A 230 -18.17 12.11 9.25
CA PRO A 230 -18.35 11.15 8.17
C PRO A 230 -18.53 9.71 8.69
N ALA A 231 -17.86 9.33 9.77
CA ALA A 231 -17.97 8.00 10.36
C ALA A 231 -19.39 7.71 10.88
N ARG A 232 -20.00 8.66 11.61
CA ARG A 232 -21.40 8.56 12.07
C ARG A 232 -22.38 8.48 10.90
N ALA A 233 -22.21 9.35 9.91
CA ALA A 233 -23.07 9.36 8.72
C ALA A 233 -23.02 8.03 7.93
N ARG A 234 -21.87 7.36 7.87
CA ARG A 234 -21.78 6.01 7.29
C ARG A 234 -22.52 4.98 8.13
N ARG A 235 -22.35 5.01 9.46
CA ARG A 235 -23.00 4.04 10.35
C ARG A 235 -24.52 4.14 10.29
N THR A 236 -25.09 5.34 10.35
CA THR A 236 -26.55 5.54 10.23
C THR A 236 -27.09 5.02 8.90
N ARG A 237 -26.37 5.22 7.79
CA ARG A 237 -26.77 4.67 6.48
C ARG A 237 -26.76 3.14 6.47
N HIS A 238 -25.74 2.52 7.08
CA HIS A 238 -25.66 1.06 7.16
C HIS A 238 -26.78 0.47 8.03
N GLU A 239 -27.05 1.05 9.21
CA GLU A 239 -28.14 0.65 10.12
C GLU A 239 -29.51 0.80 9.45
N SER A 240 -29.73 1.87 8.68
CA SER A 240 -30.98 2.09 7.93
C SER A 240 -31.17 1.04 6.83
N ALA A 241 -30.10 0.68 6.11
CA ALA A 241 -30.16 -0.33 5.07
C ALA A 241 -30.46 -1.74 5.61
N THR A 242 -29.82 -2.11 6.72
CA THR A 242 -30.07 -3.41 7.39
C THR A 242 -31.48 -3.50 7.96
N ALA A 243 -32.01 -2.40 8.50
CA ALA A 243 -33.40 -2.34 8.97
C ALA A 243 -34.39 -2.62 7.84
N ILE A 244 -34.22 -1.96 6.68
CA ILE A 244 -35.05 -2.17 5.49
C ILE A 244 -34.99 -3.63 5.02
N GLU A 245 -33.79 -4.21 4.95
CA GLU A 245 -33.60 -5.60 4.52
C GLU A 245 -34.31 -6.59 5.45
N SER A 246 -34.19 -6.40 6.77
CA SER A 246 -34.88 -7.23 7.77
C SER A 246 -36.41 -7.09 7.72
N GLU A 247 -36.91 -5.90 7.37
CA GLU A 247 -38.34 -5.65 7.25
C GLU A 247 -38.91 -6.31 5.99
N LEU A 248 -38.17 -6.29 4.88
CA LEU A 248 -38.51 -7.01 3.65
C LEU A 248 -38.49 -8.54 3.85
N GLU A 249 -37.50 -9.09 4.55
CA GLU A 249 -37.44 -10.53 4.87
C GLU A 249 -38.61 -10.96 5.76
N ASN A 250 -38.95 -10.18 6.78
CA ASN A 250 -40.08 -10.47 7.66
C ASN A 250 -41.43 -10.39 6.92
N GLN A 251 -41.59 -9.45 5.99
CA GLN A 251 -42.78 -9.36 5.14
C GLN A 251 -42.90 -10.55 4.17
N ALA A 252 -41.77 -11.02 3.62
CA ALA A 252 -41.76 -12.19 2.74
C ALA A 252 -42.11 -13.49 3.48
N ILE A 253 -41.66 -13.67 4.72
CA ILE A 253 -41.99 -14.83 5.57
C ILE A 253 -43.47 -14.80 5.98
N ALA A 254 -44.04 -13.63 6.26
CA ALA A 254 -45.45 -13.50 6.63
C ALA A 254 -46.44 -13.71 5.46
N ALA A 255 -45.95 -13.71 4.22
CA ALA A 255 -46.76 -13.90 3.01
C ALA A 255 -46.85 -15.37 2.53
N VAL A 256 -46.21 -16.31 3.25
CA VAL A 256 -46.23 -17.77 3.01
C VAL A 256 -47.10 -18.45 4.04
#